data_AF-M0HQB1-F1
#
_entry.id   AF-M0HQB1-F1
#
_cell.length_a   1.000
_cell.length_b   1.000
_cell.length_c   1.000
_cell.angle_alpha   90.00
_cell.angle_beta   90.00
_cell.angle_gamma   90.00
#
_symmetry.space_group_name_H-M   'P 1'
#
loop_
_entity.id
_entity.type
_entity.pdbx_description
1 polymer ?
#
loop_
_entity_poly.entity_id
_entity_poly.type
_entity_poly.pdbx_seq_one_letter_code
_entity_poly.pdbx_strand_id
1 'polypeptide(L)'
;MPQPSRPRKGSMGFSPRKRAVKEVPRIKSWPSDDGSPALQGFAGYKAGMTHVMMVNDEADSPREGMEESVPVTVVETPPMRAVALRAYEQTPYGMKPQTEVWAGEFHDELDRVLDLPAEDTFDSDADALREAVEAGEVDDLRVITHTVPSELANVPKKKPDVMETRVGGGSMVERADFALDLVAEGGEHEMSDVFRAGEYLDAAGVTKGKGTQGPVKRWGVQKRKGKHARQGWRRRIGNLGPWNPSRVRSTVPQLGQTGYHQRTELNKRLIDLGEGDDASVEGGFVNYGEVDGSYALIKGSLPGPNKRLLRFRPAIRPNDQPRLDPEVRYVSTASNQG
;
A
#
# COMPACT_ATOMS: atom_id res chain seq x y z
N MET A 1 17.21 -14.90 43.86
CA MET A 1 17.67 -13.89 42.89
C MET A 1 16.45 -13.22 42.26
N PRO A 2 16.20 -11.93 42.51
CA PRO A 2 15.12 -11.20 41.85
C PRO A 2 15.34 -11.19 40.33
N GLN A 3 14.28 -11.40 39.57
CA GLN A 3 14.32 -11.40 38.10
C GLN A 3 14.07 -9.97 37.58
N PRO A 4 14.98 -9.36 36.81
CA PRO A 4 14.75 -8.05 36.20
C PRO A 4 13.56 -8.08 35.24
N SER A 5 12.78 -7.00 35.22
CA SER A 5 11.68 -6.84 34.27
C SER A 5 12.22 -6.61 32.86
N ARG A 6 11.44 -7.04 31.86
CA ARG A 6 11.70 -6.72 30.44
C ARG A 6 10.41 -6.76 29.65
N PRO A 7 10.27 -5.96 28.58
CA PRO A 7 9.17 -6.10 27.65
C PRO A 7 9.12 -7.49 27.01
N ARG A 8 7.91 -7.91 26.63
CA ARG A 8 7.71 -9.14 25.88
C ARG A 8 8.40 -9.08 24.51
N LYS A 9 8.64 -10.25 23.92
CA LYS A 9 9.32 -10.35 22.62
C LYS A 9 8.31 -10.30 21.46
N GLY A 10 8.39 -9.23 20.67
CA GLY A 10 7.51 -8.93 19.54
C GLY A 10 6.14 -8.37 19.96
N SER A 11 5.45 -7.71 19.02
CA SER A 11 4.06 -7.25 19.23
C SER A 11 3.05 -8.39 19.04
N MET A 12 1.94 -8.34 19.80
CA MET A 12 0.76 -9.19 19.58
C MET A 12 -0.27 -8.59 18.63
N GLY A 13 -0.23 -7.28 18.35
CA GLY A 13 -1.22 -6.61 17.48
C GLY A 13 -1.18 -7.09 16.02
N PHE A 14 -0.11 -7.81 15.64
CA PHE A 14 0.03 -8.43 14.32
C PHE A 14 -0.08 -9.97 14.37
N SER A 15 -0.69 -10.50 15.43
CA SER A 15 -1.05 -11.91 15.53
C SER A 15 -2.51 -12.12 15.09
N PRO A 16 -2.88 -13.28 14.52
CA PRO A 16 -2.01 -14.41 14.17
C PRO A 16 -1.08 -14.08 13.00
N ARG A 17 0.19 -14.48 13.12
CA ARG A 17 1.22 -14.31 12.08
C ARG A 17 1.12 -15.44 11.06
N LYS A 18 0.13 -15.36 10.18
CA LYS A 18 -0.18 -16.30 9.08
C LYS A 18 0.04 -15.65 7.71
N ARG A 19 0.11 -16.46 6.65
CA ARG A 19 0.20 -15.97 5.26
C ARG A 19 -0.99 -15.05 4.97
N ALA A 20 -0.74 -13.96 4.25
CA ALA A 20 -1.78 -13.11 3.71
C ALA A 20 -2.67 -13.93 2.76
N VAL A 21 -3.98 -13.70 2.84
CA VAL A 21 -4.97 -14.43 2.03
C VAL A 21 -4.96 -13.94 0.58
N LYS A 22 -4.83 -12.62 0.39
CA LYS A 22 -4.64 -11.98 -0.91
C LYS A 22 -3.28 -11.29 -0.93
N GLU A 23 -2.66 -11.26 -2.09
CA GLU A 23 -1.43 -10.52 -2.30
C GLU A 23 -1.70 -9.02 -2.50
N VAL A 24 -2.78 -8.69 -3.22
CA VAL A 24 -3.33 -7.33 -3.32
C VAL A 24 -3.75 -6.86 -1.93
N PRO A 25 -3.11 -5.81 -1.38
CA PRO A 25 -3.44 -5.29 -0.06
C PRO A 25 -4.87 -4.74 -0.01
N ARG A 26 -5.58 -4.99 1.08
CA ARG A 26 -6.89 -4.35 1.33
C ARG A 26 -6.74 -3.17 2.28
N ILE A 27 -7.13 -1.99 1.84
CA ILE A 27 -7.30 -0.83 2.70
C ILE A 27 -8.59 -1.02 3.51
N LYS A 28 -8.53 -0.76 4.83
CA LYS A 28 -9.64 -1.00 5.76
C LYS A 28 -10.22 0.27 6.37
N SER A 29 -9.55 1.39 6.16
CA SER A 29 -9.91 2.69 6.71
C SER A 29 -9.51 3.71 5.66
N TRP A 30 -10.26 4.77 5.53
CA TRP A 30 -10.05 5.78 4.51
C TRP A 30 -9.85 7.15 5.16
N PRO A 31 -9.22 8.10 4.46
CA PRO A 31 -9.16 9.49 4.91
C PRO A 31 -10.56 10.07 5.14
N SER A 32 -10.65 11.16 5.89
CA SER A 32 -11.87 11.96 6.02
C SER A 32 -12.28 12.58 4.69
N ASP A 33 -13.52 13.07 4.65
CA ASP A 33 -14.13 13.63 3.44
C ASP A 33 -13.88 15.14 3.28
N ASP A 34 -12.69 15.59 3.66
CA ASP A 34 -12.32 16.99 3.53
C ASP A 34 -11.90 17.29 2.08
N GLY A 35 -12.23 18.49 1.59
CA GLY A 35 -11.86 18.94 0.24
C GLY A 35 -12.90 18.62 -0.85
N SER A 36 -12.49 18.73 -2.11
CA SER A 36 -13.29 18.39 -3.29
C SER A 36 -13.37 16.87 -3.51
N PRO A 37 -14.37 16.36 -4.26
CA PRO A 37 -14.43 14.95 -4.65
C PRO A 37 -13.12 14.48 -5.29
N ALA A 38 -12.57 13.38 -4.76
CA ALA A 38 -11.34 12.77 -5.27
C ALA A 38 -11.26 11.28 -4.89
N LEU A 39 -10.47 10.54 -5.67
CA LEU A 39 -10.04 9.18 -5.30
C LEU A 39 -9.16 9.24 -4.05
N GLN A 40 -9.36 8.30 -3.13
CA GLN A 40 -8.58 8.24 -1.88
C GLN A 40 -7.48 7.18 -1.92
N GLY A 41 -7.02 6.78 -3.10
CA GLY A 41 -5.90 5.85 -3.22
C GLY A 41 -5.47 5.55 -4.64
N PHE A 42 -4.25 5.03 -4.74
CA PHE A 42 -3.61 4.64 -5.99
C PHE A 42 -2.78 3.36 -5.77
N ALA A 43 -2.19 2.79 -6.81
CA ALA A 43 -1.31 1.63 -6.67
C ALA A 43 -0.13 1.68 -7.64
N GLY A 44 0.92 0.93 -7.32
CA GLY A 44 2.12 0.83 -8.15
C GLY A 44 2.95 -0.40 -7.82
N TYR A 45 4.00 -0.62 -8.59
CA TYR A 45 4.90 -1.77 -8.46
C TYR A 45 6.27 -1.35 -7.96
N LYS A 46 6.70 -1.97 -6.87
CA LYS A 46 7.99 -1.63 -6.26
C LYS A 46 9.15 -2.01 -7.18
N ALA A 47 9.95 -1.03 -7.60
CA ALA A 47 11.13 -1.24 -8.42
C ALA A 47 12.36 -1.57 -7.56
N GLY A 48 12.79 -0.60 -6.75
CA GLY A 48 14.03 -0.70 -5.98
C GLY A 48 14.23 0.46 -5.02
N MET A 49 15.47 0.71 -4.64
CA MET A 49 15.84 1.84 -3.78
C MET A 49 17.05 2.55 -4.36
N THR A 50 17.09 3.86 -4.15
CA THR A 50 18.26 4.71 -4.36
C THR A 50 18.28 5.78 -3.26
N HIS A 51 19.09 6.82 -3.41
CA HIS A 51 19.05 7.99 -2.57
C HIS A 51 18.94 9.25 -3.41
N VAL A 52 18.34 10.28 -2.83
CA VAL A 52 18.27 11.62 -3.40
C VAL A 52 19.01 12.60 -2.49
N MET A 53 19.57 13.64 -3.07
CA MET A 53 19.96 14.84 -2.34
C MET A 53 18.82 15.84 -2.51
N MET A 54 18.22 16.26 -1.41
CA MET A 54 17.17 17.27 -1.39
C MET A 54 17.52 18.39 -0.42
N VAL A 55 16.88 19.54 -0.58
CA VAL A 55 17.00 20.63 0.39
C VAL A 55 16.10 20.32 1.58
N ASN A 56 16.67 20.40 2.79
CA ASN A 56 15.90 20.24 4.02
C ASN A 56 14.88 21.40 4.12
N ASP A 57 13.61 21.03 4.15
CA ASP A 57 12.47 21.93 4.15
C ASP A 57 11.72 21.90 5.49
N GLU A 58 12.35 21.40 6.55
CA GLU A 58 11.79 21.38 7.89
C GLU A 58 12.03 22.75 8.53
N ALA A 59 10.99 23.61 8.59
CA ALA A 59 11.10 24.96 9.15
C ALA A 59 11.60 24.98 10.61
N ASP A 60 11.35 23.92 11.38
CA ASP A 60 11.83 23.78 12.76
C ASP A 60 13.23 23.13 12.86
N SER A 61 13.85 22.79 11.73
CA SER A 61 15.18 22.17 11.68
C SER A 61 16.27 23.23 11.64
N PRO A 62 17.32 23.12 12.48
CA PRO A 62 18.52 23.96 12.37
C PRO A 62 19.28 23.81 11.04
N ARG A 63 18.86 22.87 10.18
CA ARG A 63 19.45 22.59 8.87
C ARG A 63 18.53 22.97 7.72
N GLU A 64 17.44 23.70 7.97
CA GLU A 64 16.57 24.23 6.91
C GLU A 64 17.42 24.92 5.82
N GLY A 65 17.11 24.64 4.55
CA GLY A 65 17.84 25.16 3.40
C GLY A 65 19.17 24.47 3.09
N MET A 66 19.64 23.55 3.94
CA MET A 66 20.84 22.76 3.68
C MET A 66 20.51 21.47 2.93
N GLU A 67 21.47 20.96 2.16
CA GLU A 67 21.33 19.66 1.51
C GLU A 67 21.31 18.51 2.53
N GLU A 68 20.42 17.54 2.28
CA GLU A 68 20.32 16.28 2.98
C GLU A 68 20.21 15.10 2.02
N SER A 69 20.91 14.00 2.35
CA SER A 69 20.75 12.73 1.64
C SER A 69 19.60 11.94 2.23
N VAL A 70 18.61 11.60 1.40
CA VAL A 70 17.40 10.89 1.79
C VAL A 70 17.31 9.57 1.03
N PRO A 71 17.22 8.42 1.73
CA PRO A 71 16.96 7.15 1.05
C PRO A 71 15.53 7.14 0.52
N VAL A 72 15.35 6.69 -0.72
CA VAL A 72 14.04 6.60 -1.38
C VAL A 72 13.81 5.18 -1.90
N THR A 73 12.54 4.77 -1.92
CA THR A 73 12.08 3.61 -2.68
C THR A 73 11.42 4.10 -3.96
N VAL A 74 11.89 3.61 -5.10
CA VAL A 74 11.29 3.89 -6.42
C VAL A 74 10.16 2.89 -6.66
N VAL A 75 9.01 3.41 -7.10
CA VAL A 75 7.82 2.63 -7.42
C VAL A 75 7.33 3.06 -8.79
N GLU A 76 7.19 2.13 -9.74
CA GLU A 76 6.52 2.42 -11.02
C GLU A 76 5.01 2.53 -10.78
N THR A 77 4.44 3.62 -11.22
CA THR A 77 3.06 4.03 -10.97
C THR A 77 2.40 4.39 -12.30
N PRO A 78 2.26 3.41 -13.21
CA PRO A 78 1.57 3.64 -14.49
C PRO A 78 0.10 4.01 -14.22
N PRO A 79 -0.58 4.65 -15.19
CA PRO A 79 -2.00 4.92 -15.09
C PRO A 79 -2.80 3.68 -14.67
N MET A 80 -3.81 3.89 -13.83
CA MET A 80 -4.78 2.87 -13.44
C MET A 80 -6.11 3.15 -14.10
N ARG A 81 -7.01 2.16 -14.08
CA ARG A 81 -8.37 2.32 -14.60
C ARG A 81 -9.41 2.05 -13.54
N ALA A 82 -10.36 2.96 -13.39
CA ALA A 82 -11.59 2.80 -12.61
C ALA A 82 -12.69 2.22 -13.52
N VAL A 83 -12.97 0.93 -13.37
CA VAL A 83 -13.84 0.19 -14.30
C VAL A 83 -15.30 0.14 -13.86
N ALA A 84 -15.57 0.40 -12.58
CA ALA A 84 -16.94 0.45 -12.08
C ALA A 84 -17.02 1.32 -10.83
N LEU A 85 -18.18 1.90 -10.58
CA LEU A 85 -18.54 2.55 -9.32
C LEU A 85 -19.46 1.63 -8.52
N ARG A 86 -19.13 1.38 -7.26
CA ARG A 86 -19.92 0.58 -6.32
C ARG A 86 -20.49 1.48 -5.21
N ALA A 87 -21.79 1.39 -5.01
CA ALA A 87 -22.49 2.06 -3.93
C ALA A 87 -22.67 1.14 -2.71
N TYR A 88 -22.65 1.75 -1.53
CA TYR A 88 -22.87 1.06 -0.27
C TYR A 88 -23.95 1.73 0.56
N GLU A 89 -24.79 0.90 1.17
CA GLU A 89 -25.76 1.29 2.19
C GLU A 89 -25.28 0.88 3.59
N GLN A 90 -25.57 1.71 4.59
CA GLN A 90 -25.31 1.46 6.00
C GLN A 90 -26.51 0.75 6.63
N THR A 91 -26.43 -0.57 6.71
CA THR A 91 -27.47 -1.38 7.36
C THR A 91 -27.23 -1.51 8.87
N PRO A 92 -28.21 -2.00 9.67
CA PRO A 92 -27.99 -2.38 11.06
C PRO A 92 -26.87 -3.43 11.27
N TYR A 93 -26.44 -4.12 10.20
CA TYR A 93 -25.39 -5.13 10.22
C TYR A 93 -24.04 -4.61 9.67
N GLY A 94 -23.94 -3.31 9.36
CA GLY A 94 -22.79 -2.68 8.73
C GLY A 94 -23.01 -2.36 7.25
N MET A 95 -21.96 -1.83 6.63
CA MET A 95 -21.93 -1.44 5.22
C MET A 95 -22.13 -2.66 4.30
N LYS A 96 -23.07 -2.55 3.37
CA LYS A 96 -23.33 -3.58 2.33
C LYS A 96 -23.29 -2.95 0.94
N PRO A 97 -22.71 -3.63 -0.07
CA PRO A 97 -22.85 -3.23 -1.45
C PRO A 97 -24.33 -3.24 -1.85
N GLN A 98 -24.79 -2.16 -2.51
CA GLN A 98 -26.15 -2.03 -3.04
C GLN A 98 -26.16 -2.39 -4.53
N THR A 99 -25.48 -1.57 -5.35
CA THR A 99 -25.41 -1.68 -6.81
C THR A 99 -24.01 -1.30 -7.33
N GLU A 100 -23.77 -1.60 -8.59
CA GLU A 100 -22.55 -1.25 -9.32
C GLU A 100 -22.90 -0.67 -10.69
N VAL A 101 -22.21 0.40 -11.09
CA VAL A 101 -22.28 0.99 -12.42
C VAL A 101 -20.97 0.68 -13.12
N TRP A 102 -20.99 -0.14 -14.18
CA TRP A 102 -19.79 -0.58 -14.90
C TRP A 102 -19.56 0.28 -16.14
N ALA A 103 -18.30 0.53 -16.48
CA ALA A 103 -17.92 1.18 -17.74
C ALA A 103 -18.37 0.35 -18.96
N GLY A 104 -18.63 1.01 -20.09
CA GLY A 104 -18.93 0.35 -21.36
C GLY A 104 -17.70 -0.20 -22.09
N GLU A 105 -16.52 0.37 -21.83
CA GLU A 105 -15.25 -0.04 -22.45
C GLU A 105 -14.28 -0.62 -21.42
N PHE A 106 -13.57 -1.68 -21.80
CA PHE A 106 -12.65 -2.42 -20.93
C PHE A 106 -11.26 -2.56 -21.55
N HIS A 107 -10.23 -2.59 -20.71
CA HIS A 107 -8.88 -2.93 -21.16
C HIS A 107 -8.79 -4.41 -21.55
N ASP A 108 -8.12 -4.70 -22.67
CA ASP A 108 -8.04 -6.02 -23.32
C ASP A 108 -7.63 -7.17 -22.37
N GLU A 109 -6.77 -6.90 -21.38
CA GLU A 109 -6.28 -7.94 -20.45
C GLU A 109 -7.09 -8.09 -19.15
N LEU A 110 -8.18 -7.34 -18.98
CA LEU A 110 -9.01 -7.39 -17.76
C LEU A 110 -9.78 -8.71 -17.62
N ASP A 111 -10.11 -9.35 -18.74
CA ASP A 111 -10.74 -10.66 -18.86
C ASP A 111 -9.93 -11.79 -18.18
N ARG A 112 -8.61 -11.61 -17.99
CA ARG A 112 -7.74 -12.55 -17.26
C ARG A 112 -8.09 -12.65 -15.77
N VAL A 113 -8.88 -11.71 -15.25
CA VAL A 113 -9.25 -11.61 -13.83
C VAL A 113 -10.74 -11.73 -13.62
N LEU A 114 -11.54 -11.08 -14.47
CA LEU A 114 -12.98 -10.88 -14.31
C LEU A 114 -13.70 -11.45 -15.52
N ASP A 115 -14.90 -11.98 -15.31
CA ASP A 115 -15.86 -12.19 -16.38
C ASP A 115 -16.51 -10.82 -16.65
N LEU A 116 -16.23 -10.21 -17.81
CA LEU A 116 -16.67 -8.86 -18.13
C LEU A 116 -18.17 -8.81 -18.44
N PRO A 117 -18.86 -7.71 -18.10
CA PRO A 117 -20.24 -7.48 -18.53
C PRO A 117 -20.38 -7.62 -20.06
N ALA A 118 -21.43 -8.32 -20.49
CA ALA A 118 -21.69 -8.57 -21.91
C ALA A 118 -22.51 -7.45 -22.57
N GLU A 119 -23.25 -6.70 -21.77
CA GLU A 119 -24.11 -5.59 -22.20
C GLU A 119 -23.63 -4.31 -21.52
N ASP A 120 -23.65 -3.22 -22.28
CA ASP A 120 -23.38 -1.89 -21.75
C ASP A 120 -24.68 -1.31 -21.19
N THR A 121 -24.75 -1.24 -19.86
CA THR A 121 -25.89 -0.69 -19.09
C THR A 121 -25.52 0.58 -18.35
N PHE A 122 -24.40 1.23 -18.71
CA PHE A 122 -23.84 2.36 -17.97
C PHE A 122 -24.87 3.46 -17.72
N ASP A 123 -25.52 3.97 -18.77
CA ASP A 123 -26.46 5.08 -18.66
C ASP A 123 -27.63 4.76 -17.72
N SER A 124 -28.25 3.59 -17.87
CA SER A 124 -29.38 3.18 -17.03
C SER A 124 -28.99 2.96 -15.57
N ASP A 125 -27.81 2.38 -15.33
CA ASP A 125 -27.33 2.11 -13.98
C ASP A 125 -26.85 3.40 -13.29
N ALA A 126 -26.27 4.34 -14.06
CA ALA A 126 -25.87 5.65 -13.59
C ALA A 126 -27.08 6.49 -13.15
N ASP A 127 -28.16 6.50 -13.94
CA ASP A 127 -29.39 7.20 -13.58
C ASP A 127 -30.03 6.61 -12.31
N ALA A 128 -30.12 5.28 -12.23
CA ALA A 128 -30.62 4.59 -11.03
C ALA A 128 -29.76 4.90 -9.79
N LEU A 129 -28.44 5.01 -9.95
CA LEU A 129 -27.55 5.39 -8.86
C LEU A 129 -27.77 6.83 -8.40
N ARG A 130 -27.93 7.78 -9.34
CA ARG A 130 -28.21 9.18 -9.00
C ARG A 130 -29.51 9.31 -8.21
N GLU A 131 -30.57 8.62 -8.63
CA GLU A 131 -31.84 8.56 -7.90
C GLU A 131 -31.65 8.03 -6.47
N ALA A 132 -30.89 6.95 -6.29
CA ALA A 132 -30.60 6.38 -4.97
C ALA A 132 -29.79 7.32 -4.06
N VAL A 133 -28.84 8.07 -4.65
CA VAL A 133 -28.05 9.08 -3.93
C VAL A 133 -28.95 10.24 -3.49
N GLU A 134 -29.82 10.75 -4.36
CA GLU A 134 -30.77 11.81 -4.03
C GLU A 134 -31.81 11.38 -2.99
N ALA A 135 -32.23 10.11 -3.02
CA ALA A 135 -33.11 9.52 -2.02
C ALA A 135 -32.42 9.30 -0.65
N GLY A 136 -31.11 9.48 -0.56
CA GLY A 136 -30.34 9.28 0.67
C GLY A 136 -30.16 7.81 1.06
N GLU A 137 -30.21 6.91 0.08
CA GLU A 137 -30.04 5.45 0.28
C GLU A 137 -28.56 5.02 0.22
N VAL A 138 -27.67 5.91 -0.20
CA VAL A 138 -26.23 5.66 -0.36
C VAL A 138 -25.41 6.35 0.72
N ASP A 139 -24.60 5.57 1.43
CA ASP A 139 -23.75 6.03 2.55
C ASP A 139 -22.25 6.08 2.21
N ASP A 140 -21.79 5.34 1.21
CA ASP A 140 -20.39 5.35 0.75
C ASP A 140 -20.26 4.96 -0.71
N LEU A 141 -19.32 5.57 -1.41
CA LEU A 141 -19.05 5.34 -2.84
C LEU A 141 -17.59 4.91 -3.03
N ARG A 142 -17.41 3.86 -3.82
CA ARG A 142 -16.08 3.30 -4.09
C ARG A 142 -15.97 2.85 -5.52
N VAL A 143 -14.87 3.18 -6.16
CA VAL A 143 -14.56 2.68 -7.49
C VAL A 143 -13.81 1.34 -7.43
N ILE A 144 -14.16 0.44 -8.33
CA ILE A 144 -13.39 -0.77 -8.63
C ILE A 144 -12.30 -0.34 -9.60
N THR A 145 -11.06 -0.42 -9.14
CA THR A 145 -9.87 -0.02 -9.90
C THR A 145 -9.03 -1.24 -10.24
N HIS A 146 -8.31 -1.18 -11.36
CA HIS A 146 -7.28 -2.15 -11.68
C HIS A 146 -6.01 -1.50 -12.22
N THR A 147 -4.89 -2.19 -12.03
CA THR A 147 -3.60 -1.80 -12.64
C THR A 147 -3.48 -2.34 -14.06
N VAL A 148 -2.58 -1.77 -14.86
CA VAL A 148 -2.24 -2.25 -16.20
C VAL A 148 -0.78 -2.75 -16.22
N PRO A 149 -0.49 -3.94 -15.65
CA PRO A 149 0.88 -4.43 -15.59
C PRO A 149 1.44 -4.82 -16.98
N SER A 150 0.60 -4.83 -18.02
CA SER A 150 0.95 -5.04 -19.42
C SER A 150 1.97 -4.04 -19.93
N GLU A 151 1.85 -2.80 -19.49
CA GLU A 151 2.65 -1.65 -19.89
C GLU A 151 4.01 -1.64 -19.19
N LEU A 152 4.15 -2.40 -18.10
CA LEU A 152 5.38 -2.48 -17.34
C LEU A 152 6.31 -3.56 -17.90
N ALA A 153 7.45 -3.16 -18.45
CA ALA A 153 8.46 -4.09 -18.96
C ALA A 153 9.02 -5.03 -17.86
N ASN A 154 9.15 -4.52 -16.63
CA ASN A 154 9.84 -5.22 -15.54
C ASN A 154 8.96 -6.21 -14.75
N VAL A 155 7.64 -6.11 -14.90
CA VAL A 155 6.65 -6.90 -14.16
C VAL A 155 6.15 -8.03 -15.07
N PRO A 156 6.49 -9.30 -14.79
CA PRO A 156 6.21 -10.38 -15.73
C PRO A 156 4.73 -10.70 -15.96
N LYS A 157 3.85 -10.24 -15.06
CA LYS A 157 2.43 -10.56 -15.15
C LYS A 157 1.75 -9.58 -16.09
N LYS A 158 0.89 -10.14 -16.94
CA LYS A 158 -0.08 -9.39 -17.75
C LYS A 158 -1.45 -9.28 -17.08
N LYS A 159 -1.74 -10.22 -16.16
CA LYS A 159 -2.97 -10.24 -15.37
C LYS A 159 -3.08 -9.00 -14.45
N PRO A 160 -4.10 -8.15 -14.61
CA PRO A 160 -4.33 -7.01 -13.73
C PRO A 160 -4.54 -7.38 -12.26
N ASP A 161 -4.16 -6.48 -11.36
CA ASP A 161 -4.61 -6.55 -9.96
C ASP A 161 -5.84 -5.65 -9.79
N VAL A 162 -6.97 -6.24 -9.36
CA VAL A 162 -8.22 -5.52 -9.09
C VAL A 162 -8.34 -5.20 -7.61
N MET A 163 -8.76 -3.97 -7.30
CA MET A 163 -8.93 -3.47 -5.95
C MET A 163 -9.99 -2.38 -5.87
N GLU A 164 -10.65 -2.30 -4.72
CA GLU A 164 -11.64 -1.25 -4.46
C GLU A 164 -10.98 -0.06 -3.77
N THR A 165 -11.29 1.15 -4.24
CA THR A 165 -10.76 2.43 -3.77
C THR A 165 -11.91 3.39 -3.49
N ARG A 166 -11.90 4.03 -2.31
CA ARG A 166 -12.98 4.95 -1.91
C ARG A 166 -12.87 6.29 -2.62
N VAL A 167 -14.02 6.91 -2.88
CA VAL A 167 -14.17 8.29 -3.33
C VAL A 167 -14.62 9.11 -2.11
N GLY A 168 -13.90 10.19 -1.80
CA GLY A 168 -14.23 11.09 -0.69
C GLY A 168 -14.22 12.55 -1.11
N GLY A 169 -14.53 13.47 -0.19
CA GLY A 169 -14.58 14.91 -0.46
C GLY A 169 -15.93 15.38 -1.00
N GLY A 170 -16.30 16.65 -0.77
CA GLY A 170 -17.59 17.21 -1.22
C GLY A 170 -18.83 16.50 -0.66
N SER A 171 -19.99 16.79 -1.23
CA SER A 171 -21.27 16.13 -0.96
C SER A 171 -21.38 14.76 -1.63
N MET A 172 -22.33 13.91 -1.21
CA MET A 172 -22.52 12.59 -1.82
C MET A 172 -22.88 12.68 -3.32
N VAL A 173 -23.66 13.69 -3.70
CA VAL A 173 -24.04 13.96 -5.10
C VAL A 173 -22.79 14.29 -5.92
N GLU A 174 -21.98 15.25 -5.46
CA GLU A 174 -20.74 15.64 -6.16
C GLU A 174 -19.74 14.47 -6.26
N ARG A 175 -19.69 13.57 -5.26
CA ARG A 175 -18.88 12.34 -5.32
C ARG A 175 -19.40 11.36 -6.35
N ALA A 176 -20.72 11.19 -6.43
CA ALA A 176 -21.35 10.30 -7.39
C ALA A 176 -21.07 10.79 -8.81
N ASP A 177 -21.30 12.08 -9.07
CA ASP A 177 -21.04 12.68 -10.39
C ASP A 177 -19.57 12.55 -10.78
N PHE A 178 -18.63 12.95 -9.90
CA PHE A 178 -17.19 12.78 -10.15
C PHE A 178 -16.82 11.32 -10.49
N ALA A 179 -17.35 10.36 -9.73
CA ALA A 179 -17.01 8.95 -9.92
C ALA A 179 -17.67 8.35 -11.16
N LEU A 180 -18.88 8.78 -11.51
CA LEU A 180 -19.56 8.37 -12.73
C LEU A 180 -18.85 8.94 -13.96
N ASP A 181 -18.47 10.22 -13.95
CA ASP A 181 -17.72 10.87 -15.04
C ASP A 181 -16.39 10.15 -15.27
N LEU A 182 -15.64 9.87 -14.20
CA LEU A 182 -14.39 9.10 -14.29
C LEU A 182 -14.62 7.73 -14.95
N VAL A 183 -15.65 6.99 -14.54
CA VAL A 183 -15.95 5.66 -15.10
C VAL A 183 -16.42 5.76 -16.56
N ALA A 184 -17.18 6.80 -16.91
CA ALA A 184 -17.66 7.06 -18.27
C ALA A 184 -16.50 7.34 -19.25
N GLU A 185 -15.48 8.06 -18.81
CA GLU A 185 -14.30 8.41 -19.60
C GLU A 185 -13.27 7.27 -19.71
N GLY A 186 -13.65 6.04 -19.38
CA GLY A 186 -12.79 4.85 -19.43
C GLY A 186 -11.94 4.64 -18.16
N GLY A 187 -12.12 5.47 -17.15
CA GLY A 187 -11.57 5.28 -15.81
C GLY A 187 -10.08 5.58 -15.67
N GLU A 188 -9.40 6.01 -16.73
CA GLU A 188 -7.95 6.23 -16.70
C GLU A 188 -7.61 7.40 -15.76
N HIS A 189 -6.68 7.16 -14.84
CA HIS A 189 -6.19 8.18 -13.91
C HIS A 189 -4.75 7.88 -13.48
N GLU A 190 -4.03 8.93 -13.17
CA GLU A 190 -2.63 8.91 -12.79
C GLU A 190 -2.44 9.09 -11.28
N MET A 191 -1.20 8.92 -10.81
CA MET A 191 -0.89 9.15 -9.40
C MET A 191 -0.94 10.64 -9.03
N SER A 192 -0.67 11.52 -9.99
CA SER A 192 -0.75 12.99 -9.91
C SER A 192 -2.17 13.50 -9.65
N ASP A 193 -3.20 12.78 -10.12
CA ASP A 193 -4.61 13.11 -9.85
C ASP A 193 -5.02 12.90 -8.39
N VAL A 194 -4.26 12.06 -7.67
CA VAL A 194 -4.57 11.64 -6.29
C VAL A 194 -3.62 12.24 -5.26
N PHE A 195 -2.36 12.45 -5.64
CA PHE A 195 -1.29 12.87 -4.74
C PHE A 195 -0.46 13.99 -5.34
N ARG A 196 0.07 14.84 -4.46
CA ARG A 196 1.08 15.84 -4.81
C ARG A 196 2.41 15.56 -4.10
N ALA A 197 3.52 15.87 -4.76
CA ALA A 197 4.84 15.77 -4.16
C ALA A 197 4.91 16.58 -2.84
N GLY A 198 5.57 16.01 -1.84
CA GLY A 198 5.67 16.57 -0.50
C GLY A 198 4.59 16.12 0.48
N GLU A 199 3.48 15.55 -0.01
CA GLU A 199 2.40 15.02 0.85
C GLU A 199 2.79 13.73 1.58
N TYR A 200 2.00 13.40 2.60
CA TYR A 200 2.11 12.15 3.34
C TYR A 200 1.06 11.15 2.88
N LEU A 201 1.52 9.94 2.58
CA LEU A 201 0.69 8.80 2.20
C LEU A 201 0.92 7.60 3.13
N ASP A 202 -0.06 6.71 3.22
CA ASP A 202 0.08 5.41 3.86
C ASP A 202 0.30 4.34 2.79
N ALA A 203 1.37 3.56 2.93
CA ALA A 203 1.71 2.50 1.99
C ALA A 203 1.31 1.12 2.52
N ALA A 204 0.39 0.45 1.85
CA ALA A 204 -0.02 -0.91 2.12
C ALA A 204 0.66 -1.91 1.17
N GLY A 205 1.17 -3.02 1.71
CA GLY A 205 1.85 -4.04 0.92
C GLY A 205 1.98 -5.38 1.64
N VAL A 206 2.14 -6.46 0.88
CA VAL A 206 2.46 -7.78 1.43
C VAL A 206 3.97 -7.96 1.54
N THR A 207 4.44 -8.08 2.78
CA THR A 207 5.87 -8.16 3.13
C THR A 207 6.62 -9.33 2.47
N LYS A 208 7.94 -9.19 2.30
CA LYS A 208 8.83 -10.27 1.82
C LYS A 208 8.61 -11.56 2.60
N GLY A 209 8.26 -12.65 1.92
CA GLY A 209 8.05 -13.97 2.52
C GLY A 209 9.35 -14.58 3.01
N LYS A 210 9.32 -15.19 4.21
CA LYS A 210 10.51 -15.87 4.80
C LYS A 210 10.21 -17.32 5.19
N GLY A 211 9.04 -17.85 4.81
CA GLY A 211 8.59 -19.20 5.15
C GLY A 211 8.50 -19.45 6.66
N THR A 212 8.71 -20.70 7.06
CA THR A 212 8.74 -21.10 8.47
C THR A 212 10.03 -20.63 9.12
N GLN A 213 9.92 -19.83 10.17
CA GLN A 213 11.07 -19.33 10.92
C GLN A 213 10.96 -19.66 12.40
N GLY A 214 12.12 -19.92 13.02
CA GLY A 214 12.22 -20.15 14.45
C GLY A 214 11.95 -18.88 15.27
N PRO A 215 11.66 -19.02 16.57
CA PRO A 215 11.22 -17.92 17.42
C PRO A 215 12.27 -16.81 17.57
N VAL A 216 13.57 -17.12 17.42
CA VAL A 216 14.65 -16.12 17.45
C VAL A 216 14.44 -15.07 16.36
N LYS A 217 14.22 -15.48 15.12
CA LYS A 217 13.99 -14.54 13.99
C LYS A 217 12.56 -14.01 13.98
N ARG A 218 11.58 -14.87 14.27
CA ARG A 218 10.15 -14.52 14.18
C ARG A 218 9.71 -13.55 15.27
N TRP A 219 10.24 -13.68 16.49
CA TRP A 219 9.81 -12.90 17.67
C TRP A 219 10.94 -12.10 18.32
N GLY A 220 12.19 -12.29 17.94
CA GLY A 220 13.32 -11.60 18.58
C GLY A 220 13.68 -12.18 19.95
N VAL A 221 13.43 -13.48 20.19
CA VAL A 221 13.92 -14.11 21.44
C VAL A 221 15.44 -14.28 21.40
N GLN A 222 16.07 -14.28 22.56
CA GLN A 222 17.50 -14.50 22.68
C GLN A 222 17.86 -15.94 22.24
N LYS A 223 19.02 -16.09 21.61
CA LYS A 223 19.72 -17.38 21.55
C LYS A 223 20.13 -17.79 22.97
N ARG A 224 20.29 -19.10 23.21
CA ARG A 224 20.95 -19.57 24.44
C ARG A 224 22.36 -18.97 24.53
N LYS A 225 22.82 -18.70 25.74
CA LYS A 225 24.06 -17.96 26.02
C LYS A 225 25.07 -18.84 26.77
N GLY A 226 26.36 -18.49 26.66
CA GLY A 226 27.45 -19.15 27.39
C GLY A 226 27.46 -20.67 27.26
N LYS A 227 27.57 -21.37 28.39
CA LYS A 227 27.56 -22.85 28.44
C LYS A 227 26.30 -23.44 27.82
N HIS A 228 25.13 -22.85 28.06
CA HIS A 228 23.84 -23.36 27.57
C HIS A 228 23.76 -23.47 26.04
N ALA A 229 24.46 -22.60 25.30
CA ALA A 229 24.50 -22.65 23.84
C ALA A 229 25.22 -23.90 23.30
N ARG A 230 26.07 -24.54 24.11
CA ARG A 230 26.86 -25.72 23.76
C ARG A 230 26.20 -27.04 24.17
N GLN A 231 25.14 -27.00 24.96
CA GLN A 231 24.47 -28.19 25.53
C GLN A 231 23.46 -28.85 24.57
N GLY A 232 23.42 -28.48 23.28
CA GLY A 232 22.43 -28.99 22.31
C GLY A 232 21.23 -28.06 22.04
N TRP A 233 21.06 -26.98 22.82
CA TRP A 233 20.04 -25.95 22.54
C TRP A 233 20.69 -24.62 22.18
N ARG A 234 20.49 -24.14 20.95
CA ARG A 234 21.02 -22.85 20.50
C ARG A 234 19.94 -21.79 20.30
N ARG A 235 18.81 -22.16 19.68
CA ARG A 235 17.78 -21.22 19.17
C ARG A 235 16.36 -21.52 19.69
N ARG A 236 16.27 -22.27 20.79
CA ARG A 236 15.02 -22.64 21.47
C ARG A 236 14.84 -21.80 22.73
N ILE A 237 13.60 -21.45 23.04
CA ILE A 237 13.24 -20.72 24.25
C ILE A 237 13.46 -21.58 25.51
N GLY A 238 13.29 -20.96 26.68
CA GLY A 238 13.44 -21.60 28.00
C GLY A 238 12.44 -22.72 28.24
N ASN A 239 11.17 -22.35 28.28
CA ASN A 239 10.00 -23.21 28.51
C ASN A 239 8.79 -22.68 27.71
N LEU A 240 7.68 -23.41 27.72
CA LEU A 240 6.43 -23.06 27.04
C LEU A 240 5.37 -22.42 27.97
N GLY A 241 5.71 -22.16 29.23
CA GLY A 241 4.78 -21.64 30.22
C GLY A 241 5.09 -22.14 31.64
N PRO A 242 4.39 -21.62 32.65
CA PRO A 242 4.38 -22.17 34.01
C PRO A 242 3.65 -23.51 34.05
N TRP A 243 3.69 -24.19 35.20
CA TRP A 243 2.91 -25.42 35.44
C TRP A 243 1.40 -25.15 35.29
N ASN A 244 0.88 -24.18 36.03
CA ASN A 244 -0.51 -23.76 35.94
C ASN A 244 -0.61 -22.36 35.32
N PRO A 245 -1.49 -22.13 34.33
CA PRO A 245 -2.43 -23.08 33.73
C PRO A 245 -1.74 -24.11 32.83
N SER A 246 -2.22 -25.37 32.88
CA SER A 246 -1.67 -26.53 32.15
C SER A 246 -1.95 -26.51 30.65
N ARG A 247 -1.64 -25.39 29.98
CA ARG A 247 -1.78 -25.20 28.54
C ARG A 247 -0.76 -24.19 28.03
N VAL A 248 -0.33 -24.36 26.78
CA VAL A 248 0.53 -23.38 26.13
C VAL A 248 -0.32 -22.16 25.74
N ARG A 249 0.04 -20.98 26.25
CA ARG A 249 -0.63 -19.73 25.85
C ARG A 249 -0.18 -19.34 24.44
N SER A 250 -1.11 -18.81 23.65
CA SER A 250 -0.84 -18.28 22.29
C SER A 250 0.18 -17.13 22.27
N THR A 251 0.38 -16.47 23.41
CA THR A 251 1.33 -15.38 23.60
C THR A 251 2.79 -15.84 23.72
N VAL A 252 3.04 -17.14 23.86
CA VAL A 252 4.39 -17.70 23.94
C VAL A 252 5.01 -17.72 22.54
N PRO A 253 6.23 -17.17 22.36
CA PRO A 253 6.86 -17.05 21.05
C PRO A 253 7.28 -18.42 20.51
N GLN A 254 6.53 -18.92 19.52
CA GLN A 254 6.78 -20.19 18.85
C GLN A 254 7.19 -20.00 17.38
N LEU A 255 7.71 -21.07 16.77
CA LEU A 255 8.04 -21.11 15.34
C LEU A 255 6.77 -20.94 14.47
N GLY A 256 6.96 -20.61 13.20
CA GLY A 256 5.87 -20.60 12.22
C GLY A 256 6.13 -19.62 11.08
N GLN A 257 5.11 -19.39 10.27
CA GLN A 257 5.17 -18.46 9.13
C GLN A 257 5.68 -17.08 9.57
N THR A 258 6.63 -16.54 8.80
CA THR A 258 7.17 -15.19 8.96
C THR A 258 7.30 -14.52 7.60
N GLY A 259 6.89 -13.24 7.52
CA GLY A 259 6.78 -12.54 6.25
C GLY A 259 5.59 -13.05 5.43
N TYR A 260 5.35 -12.42 4.28
CA TYR A 260 4.12 -12.62 3.51
C TYR A 260 2.87 -12.28 4.34
N HIS A 261 2.96 -11.20 5.11
CA HIS A 261 1.85 -10.61 5.85
C HIS A 261 1.55 -9.23 5.26
N GLN A 262 0.28 -8.84 5.19
CA GLN A 262 -0.09 -7.46 4.86
C GLN A 262 0.38 -6.51 5.97
N ARG A 263 0.97 -5.38 5.58
CA ARG A 263 1.31 -4.25 6.45
C ARG A 263 0.87 -2.96 5.78
N THR A 264 0.47 -2.01 6.61
CA THR A 264 0.26 -0.63 6.22
C THR A 264 1.28 0.19 7.01
N GLU A 265 2.24 0.76 6.32
CA GLU A 265 3.22 1.68 6.89
C GLU A 265 2.68 3.10 6.71
N LEU A 266 2.59 3.83 7.82
CA LEU A 266 1.93 5.14 7.86
C LEU A 266 2.91 6.27 7.57
N ASN A 267 2.38 7.42 7.14
CA ASN A 267 3.08 8.70 7.06
C ASN A 267 4.39 8.62 6.26
N LYS A 268 4.35 7.97 5.11
CA LYS A 268 5.44 8.00 4.13
C LYS A 268 5.33 9.28 3.34
N ARG A 269 6.43 10.01 3.23
CA ARG A 269 6.47 11.23 2.43
C ARG A 269 6.69 10.87 0.97
N LEU A 270 5.84 11.38 0.09
CA LEU A 270 6.07 11.39 -1.34
C LEU A 270 7.11 12.47 -1.62
N ILE A 271 8.28 12.09 -2.10
CA ILE A 271 9.36 13.03 -2.41
C ILE A 271 9.10 13.66 -3.77
N ASP A 272 8.78 12.82 -4.76
CA ASP A 272 8.61 13.28 -6.13
C ASP A 272 7.72 12.32 -6.93
N LEU A 273 7.11 12.87 -7.97
CA LEU A 273 6.40 12.16 -9.04
C LEU A 273 7.04 12.56 -10.35
N GLY A 274 7.59 11.58 -11.07
CA GLY A 274 8.29 11.82 -12.32
C GLY A 274 7.92 10.82 -13.38
N GLU A 275 8.44 11.04 -14.58
CA GLU A 275 8.28 10.16 -15.73
C GLU A 275 9.63 9.91 -16.40
N GLY A 276 9.71 8.90 -17.27
CA GLY A 276 10.95 8.51 -17.94
C GLY A 276 11.89 7.71 -17.04
N ASP A 277 13.20 7.91 -17.24
CA ASP A 277 14.28 7.06 -16.69
C ASP A 277 15.15 7.76 -15.64
N ASP A 278 14.82 8.99 -15.22
CA ASP A 278 15.60 9.79 -14.27
C ASP A 278 15.84 9.10 -12.92
N ALA A 279 14.92 8.23 -12.49
CA ALA A 279 15.03 7.43 -11.27
C ALA A 279 15.63 6.03 -11.48
N SER A 280 15.95 5.67 -12.73
CA SER A 280 16.58 4.40 -13.08
C SER A 280 18.04 4.37 -12.64
N VAL A 281 18.54 3.17 -12.36
CA VAL A 281 19.91 2.97 -11.89
C VAL A 281 20.72 2.28 -12.97
N GLU A 282 22.00 2.65 -13.13
CA GLU A 282 22.95 2.05 -14.06
C GLU A 282 22.98 0.52 -13.92
N GLY A 283 22.74 -0.17 -15.05
CA GLY A 283 22.63 -1.63 -15.11
C GLY A 283 21.29 -2.19 -14.59
N GLY A 284 20.31 -1.31 -14.33
CA GLY A 284 18.98 -1.63 -13.85
C GLY A 284 18.92 -1.99 -12.36
N PHE A 285 17.72 -1.86 -11.78
CA PHE A 285 17.47 -2.32 -10.43
C PHE A 285 17.64 -3.85 -10.34
N VAL A 286 18.46 -4.31 -9.39
CA VAL A 286 18.79 -5.73 -9.21
C VAL A 286 17.53 -6.57 -8.99
N ASN A 287 17.37 -7.63 -9.78
CA ASN A 287 16.17 -8.49 -9.83
C ASN A 287 14.87 -7.75 -10.21
N TYR A 288 14.97 -6.63 -10.90
CA TYR A 288 13.84 -5.85 -11.37
C TYR A 288 14.00 -5.48 -12.85
N GLY A 289 14.90 -4.55 -13.16
CA GLY A 289 15.15 -3.98 -14.50
C GLY A 289 15.26 -2.45 -14.45
N GLU A 290 15.21 -1.80 -15.62
CA GLU A 290 15.30 -0.34 -15.78
C GLU A 290 13.91 0.29 -15.67
N VAL A 291 13.77 1.38 -14.93
CA VAL A 291 12.50 2.12 -14.86
C VAL A 291 12.49 3.12 -16.02
N ASP A 292 11.45 3.09 -16.84
CA ASP A 292 11.23 4.03 -17.94
C ASP A 292 9.71 4.23 -18.09
N GLY A 293 9.19 5.29 -17.47
CA GLY A 293 7.75 5.57 -17.39
C GLY A 293 7.38 6.29 -16.09
N SER A 294 6.09 6.41 -15.80
CA SER A 294 5.61 7.14 -14.61
C SER A 294 6.05 6.44 -13.31
N TYR A 295 6.69 7.18 -12.41
CA TYR A 295 7.22 6.66 -11.15
C TYR A 295 6.99 7.62 -9.97
N ALA A 296 7.03 7.06 -8.77
CA ALA A 296 7.00 7.78 -7.51
C ALA A 296 8.25 7.50 -6.67
N LEU A 297 8.85 8.57 -6.12
CA LEU A 297 9.92 8.50 -5.14
C LEU A 297 9.35 8.62 -3.74
N ILE A 298 9.40 7.54 -2.96
CA ILE A 298 8.81 7.54 -1.60
C ILE A 298 9.91 7.45 -0.54
N LYS A 299 9.86 8.34 0.46
CA LYS A 299 10.85 8.44 1.54
C LYS A 299 10.99 7.12 2.31
N GLY A 300 12.23 6.66 2.41
CA GLY A 300 12.64 5.49 3.17
C GLY A 300 12.26 4.18 2.49
N SER A 301 11.81 3.21 3.30
CA SER A 301 11.50 1.85 2.84
C SER A 301 10.00 1.64 2.66
N LEU A 302 9.62 0.76 1.72
CA LEU A 302 8.27 0.23 1.56
C LEU A 302 8.17 -1.27 1.84
N PRO A 303 7.01 -1.79 2.29
CA PRO A 303 6.84 -3.22 2.53
C PRO A 303 6.94 -4.02 1.22
N GLY A 304 7.38 -5.28 1.31
CA GLY A 304 7.35 -6.19 0.15
C GLY A 304 8.64 -6.24 -0.69
N PRO A 305 8.76 -7.28 -1.55
CA PRO A 305 9.84 -7.40 -2.54
C PRO A 305 9.64 -6.46 -3.74
N ASN A 306 10.67 -6.36 -4.57
CA ASN A 306 10.55 -5.76 -5.90
C ASN A 306 9.47 -6.53 -6.70
N LYS A 307 8.83 -5.87 -7.66
CA LYS A 307 7.68 -6.36 -8.45
C LYS A 307 6.37 -6.57 -7.68
N ARG A 308 6.35 -6.27 -6.37
CA ARG A 308 5.13 -6.40 -5.56
C ARG A 308 4.25 -5.16 -5.75
N LEU A 309 2.95 -5.38 -5.91
CA LEU A 309 1.95 -4.33 -5.82
C LEU A 309 1.96 -3.67 -4.43
N LEU A 310 2.06 -2.35 -4.43
CA LEU A 310 1.83 -1.48 -3.30
C LEU A 310 0.57 -0.67 -3.54
N ARG A 311 -0.19 -0.45 -2.49
CA ARG A 311 -1.31 0.49 -2.50
C ARG A 311 -0.98 1.70 -1.66
N PHE A 312 -1.39 2.86 -2.14
CA PHE A 312 -1.24 4.13 -1.47
C PHE A 312 -2.62 4.69 -1.16
N ARG A 313 -2.70 5.44 -0.07
CA ARG A 313 -3.84 6.31 0.27
C ARG A 313 -3.28 7.57 0.93
N PRO A 314 -3.98 8.71 0.91
CA PRO A 314 -3.62 9.83 1.75
C PRO A 314 -3.48 9.41 3.21
N ALA A 315 -2.51 9.99 3.93
CA ALA A 315 -2.26 9.61 5.31
C ALA A 315 -3.50 9.88 6.18
N ILE A 316 -3.99 8.86 6.90
CA ILE A 316 -5.19 9.03 7.75
C ILE A 316 -4.87 9.69 9.10
N ARG A 317 -3.59 9.87 9.42
CA ARG A 317 -3.08 10.40 10.69
C ARG A 317 -1.69 11.03 10.53
N PRO A 318 -1.56 12.05 9.66
CA PRO A 318 -0.31 12.78 9.50
C PRO A 318 0.10 13.41 10.84
N ASN A 319 1.38 13.38 11.16
CA ASN A 319 1.91 14.07 12.35
C ASN A 319 2.36 15.49 12.04
N ASP A 320 2.83 15.70 10.81
CA ASP A 320 3.39 16.96 10.34
C ASP A 320 2.52 17.49 9.19
N GLN A 321 2.55 18.80 9.00
CA GLN A 321 1.88 19.43 7.87
C GLN A 321 2.61 19.06 6.56
N PRO A 322 1.87 18.85 5.46
CA PRO A 322 2.46 18.69 4.13
C PRO A 322 3.33 19.90 3.77
N ARG A 323 4.49 19.62 3.21
CA ARG A 323 5.41 20.63 2.68
C ARG A 323 5.62 20.26 1.24
N LEU A 324 4.96 21.00 0.36
CA LEU A 324 4.75 20.61 -1.03
C LEU A 324 6.02 20.81 -1.85
N ASP A 325 6.17 19.96 -2.85
CA ASP A 325 7.19 20.06 -3.90
C ASP A 325 8.61 20.28 -3.34
N PRO A 326 9.13 19.33 -2.53
CA PRO A 326 10.47 19.44 -1.98
C PRO A 326 11.52 19.54 -3.07
N GLU A 327 12.51 20.43 -2.91
CA GLU A 327 13.54 20.63 -3.93
C GLU A 327 14.52 19.45 -3.97
N VAL A 328 14.41 18.63 -5.02
CA VAL A 328 15.34 17.53 -5.32
C VAL A 328 16.50 18.06 -6.17
N ARG A 329 17.71 18.06 -5.60
CA ARG A 329 18.94 18.54 -6.27
C ARG A 329 19.60 17.46 -7.12
N TYR A 330 19.50 16.20 -6.69
CA TYR A 330 20.15 15.07 -7.34
C TYR A 330 19.45 13.77 -7.01
N VAL A 331 19.26 12.91 -8.02
CA VAL A 331 18.81 11.53 -7.87
C VAL A 331 19.98 10.63 -8.25
N SER A 332 20.38 9.72 -7.35
CA SER A 332 21.49 8.82 -7.64
C SER A 332 21.08 7.74 -8.63
N THR A 333 21.71 7.74 -9.79
CA THR A 333 21.59 6.70 -10.81
C THR A 333 22.75 5.70 -10.76
N ALA A 334 23.73 5.88 -9.87
CA ALA A 334 24.88 4.98 -9.73
C ALA A 334 24.47 3.51 -9.50
N SER A 335 25.21 2.57 -10.11
CA SER A 335 24.84 1.16 -10.08
C SER A 335 24.61 0.61 -8.67
N ASN A 336 23.52 -0.14 -8.52
CA ASN A 336 23.21 -0.88 -7.29
C ASN A 336 24.07 -2.15 -7.13
N GLN A 337 24.88 -2.47 -8.14
CA GLN A 337 25.90 -3.52 -8.12
C GLN A 337 27.25 -2.84 -7.94
N GLY A 338 27.92 -3.15 -6.82
CA GLY A 338 29.06 -2.38 -6.33
C GLY A 338 30.36 -2.53 -7.10
#